data_AF-A0A2E0WD77-F1
#
_entry.id   AF-A0A2E0WD77-F1
#
_cell.length_a   1.000
_cell.length_b   1.000
_cell.length_c   1.000
_cell.angle_alpha   90.00
_cell.angle_beta   90.00
_cell.angle_gamma   90.00
#
_symmetry.space_group_name_H-M   'P 1'
#
loop_
_entity.id
_entity.type
_entity.pdbx_description
1 polymer ?
#
loop_
_entity_poly.entity_id
_entity_poly.type
_entity_poly.pdbx_seq_one_letter_code
_entity_poly.pdbx_strand_id
1 'polypeptide(L)'
;RNSDLRAVDLRKIQTRQVNLKKVKLAGANLSNARLVQITMVKGTSLRGAVIRKSLLVESDLKKVDMRDANLQQTFIWRSNLTGSNVNNVRVAGATCTAVSLPDGSRISGAVFAGPCDGL
;
A
#
# COMPACT_ATOMS: atom_id res chain seq x y z
N ARG A 1 16.41 6.16 -12.24
CA ARG A 1 16.53 4.76 -12.70
C ARG A 1 15.18 4.08 -12.49
N ASN A 2 14.61 3.44 -13.51
CA ASN A 2 13.42 2.60 -13.34
C ASN A 2 13.92 1.20 -12.98
N SER A 3 13.52 0.67 -11.83
CA SER A 3 13.83 -0.71 -11.42
C SER A 3 12.63 -1.61 -11.70
N ASP A 4 12.87 -2.74 -12.35
CA ASP A 4 11.85 -3.76 -12.58
C ASP A 4 11.99 -4.84 -11.50
N LEU A 5 10.99 -4.93 -10.63
CA LEU A 5 10.90 -5.88 -9.53
C LEU A 5 9.59 -6.68 -9.60
N ARG A 6 9.08 -6.89 -10.82
CA ARG A 6 7.86 -7.67 -11.04
C ARG A 6 8.05 -9.10 -10.55
N ALA A 7 7.04 -9.63 -9.87
CA ALA A 7 7.01 -10.98 -9.30
C ALA A 7 8.18 -11.34 -8.35
N VAL A 8 8.98 -10.36 -7.91
CA VAL A 8 10.08 -10.61 -6.98
C VAL A 8 9.52 -10.95 -5.59
N ASP A 9 10.20 -11.86 -4.90
CA ASP A 9 9.95 -12.15 -3.49
C ASP A 9 10.65 -11.10 -2.60
N LEU A 10 9.85 -10.25 -1.98
CA LEU A 10 10.26 -9.22 -1.04
C LEU A 10 9.57 -9.45 0.32
N ARG A 11 9.29 -10.71 0.68
CA ARG A 11 8.68 -11.03 1.97
C ARG A 11 9.56 -10.56 3.12
N LYS A 12 8.93 -10.05 4.17
CA LYS A 12 9.59 -9.60 5.41
C LYS A 12 10.61 -8.47 5.24
N ILE A 13 10.70 -7.82 4.07
CA ILE A 13 11.63 -6.70 3.90
C ILE A 13 11.29 -5.59 4.90
N GLN A 14 12.33 -4.92 5.36
CA GLN A 14 12.19 -3.77 6.25
C GLN A 14 12.84 -2.58 5.57
N THR A 15 12.02 -1.60 5.22
CA THR A 15 12.49 -0.40 4.54
C THR A 15 11.97 0.83 5.27
N ARG A 16 12.83 1.83 5.41
CA ARG A 16 12.50 3.12 5.98
C ARG A 16 12.96 4.21 5.01
N GLN A 17 12.09 5.18 4.71
CA GLN A 17 12.45 6.35 3.89
C GLN A 17 12.98 6.02 2.49
N VAL A 18 12.41 4.99 1.85
CA VAL A 18 12.82 4.57 0.50
C VAL A 18 11.94 5.20 -0.56
N ASN A 19 12.57 5.76 -1.59
CA ASN A 19 11.89 6.28 -2.77
C ASN A 19 11.76 5.16 -3.83
N LEU A 20 10.53 4.71 -4.06
CA LEU A 20 10.18 3.65 -5.00
C LEU A 20 9.42 4.20 -6.23
N LYS A 21 9.61 5.48 -6.56
CA LYS A 21 9.01 6.11 -7.73
C LYS A 21 9.44 5.38 -9.01
N LYS A 22 8.45 5.05 -9.87
CA LYS A 22 8.64 4.38 -11.17
C LYS A 22 9.20 2.95 -11.06
N VAL A 23 9.15 2.34 -9.88
CA VAL A 23 9.48 0.91 -9.72
C VAL A 23 8.27 0.08 -10.16
N LYS A 24 8.52 -1.00 -10.91
CA LYS A 24 7.48 -1.96 -11.29
C LYS A 24 7.46 -3.08 -10.26
N LEU A 25 6.39 -3.19 -9.46
CA LEU A 25 6.19 -4.19 -8.42
C LEU A 25 4.96 -5.06 -8.69
N ALA A 26 4.47 -5.09 -9.93
CA ALA A 26 3.32 -5.90 -10.29
C ALA A 26 3.61 -7.38 -9.97
N GLY A 27 2.69 -8.03 -9.24
CA GLY A 27 2.82 -9.40 -8.77
C GLY A 27 3.89 -9.65 -7.69
N ALA A 28 4.59 -8.61 -7.20
CA ALA A 28 5.62 -8.79 -6.18
C ALA A 28 5.01 -9.28 -4.86
N ASN A 29 5.77 -10.09 -4.12
CA ASN A 29 5.35 -10.58 -2.80
C ASN A 29 5.99 -9.75 -1.70
N LEU A 30 5.22 -8.84 -1.12
CA LEU A 30 5.58 -7.98 0.02
C LEU A 30 4.93 -8.46 1.32
N SER A 31 4.59 -9.75 1.44
CA SER A 31 3.91 -10.25 2.64
C SER A 31 4.79 -10.11 3.88
N ASN A 32 4.20 -9.69 5.00
CA ASN A 32 4.90 -9.41 6.26
C ASN A 32 5.98 -8.32 6.16
N ALA A 33 5.95 -7.47 5.12
CA ALA A 33 6.90 -6.39 4.96
C ALA A 33 6.61 -5.23 5.94
N ARG A 34 7.66 -4.50 6.32
CA ARG A 34 7.57 -3.24 7.07
C ARG A 34 8.02 -2.10 6.17
N LEU A 35 7.05 -1.36 5.65
CA LEU A 35 7.26 -0.27 4.70
C LEU A 35 6.92 1.05 5.41
N VAL A 36 7.96 1.71 5.90
CA VAL A 36 7.83 2.94 6.71
C VAL A 36 8.32 4.13 5.89
N GLN A 37 7.49 5.16 5.76
CA GLN A 37 7.82 6.39 5.05
C GLN A 37 8.31 6.14 3.61
N ILE A 38 7.71 5.16 2.92
CA ILE A 38 8.04 4.92 1.52
C ILE A 38 7.29 5.88 0.61
N THR A 39 7.87 6.21 -0.53
CA THR A 39 7.19 6.99 -1.57
C THR A 39 7.02 6.16 -2.84
N MET A 40 5.77 5.80 -3.14
CA MET A 40 5.34 5.30 -4.43
C MET A 40 4.32 6.28 -4.99
N VAL A 41 4.57 6.85 -6.17
CA VAL A 41 3.60 7.74 -6.81
C VAL A 41 3.30 7.28 -8.23
N LYS A 42 2.48 8.05 -8.95
CA LYS A 42 2.15 7.85 -10.37
C LYS A 42 3.33 7.30 -11.17
N GLY A 43 3.08 6.18 -11.86
CA GLY A 43 4.09 5.42 -12.61
C GLY A 43 4.63 4.20 -11.85
N THR A 44 4.26 4.02 -10.58
CA THR A 44 4.48 2.79 -9.80
C THR A 44 3.28 1.86 -9.97
N SER A 45 3.52 0.56 -10.15
CA SER A 45 2.45 -0.44 -10.23
C SER A 45 2.68 -1.53 -9.18
N LEU A 46 1.67 -1.72 -8.34
CA LEU A 46 1.49 -2.82 -7.39
C LEU A 46 0.39 -3.77 -7.88
N ARG A 47 0.07 -3.77 -9.18
CA ARG A 47 -1.02 -4.59 -9.71
C ARG A 47 -0.80 -6.07 -9.37
N GLY A 48 -1.77 -6.70 -8.72
CA GLY A 48 -1.69 -8.10 -8.30
C GLY A 48 -0.62 -8.39 -7.23
N ALA A 49 -0.01 -7.36 -6.62
CA ALA A 49 0.99 -7.56 -5.57
C ALA A 49 0.35 -8.15 -4.31
N VAL A 50 1.13 -8.96 -3.58
CA VAL A 50 0.69 -9.56 -2.32
C VAL A 50 1.33 -8.79 -1.17
N ILE A 51 0.56 -8.00 -0.44
CA ILE A 51 1.02 -7.12 0.65
C ILE A 51 0.38 -7.54 1.98
N ARG A 52 0.04 -8.82 2.13
CA ARG A 52 -0.71 -9.36 3.29
C ARG A 52 0.12 -9.31 4.58
N LYS A 53 -0.55 -9.07 5.71
CA LYS A 53 0.08 -9.03 7.04
C LYS A 53 1.24 -8.03 7.15
N SER A 54 1.22 -6.97 6.33
CA SER A 54 2.30 -5.99 6.25
C SER A 54 1.96 -4.72 7.03
N LEU A 55 2.98 -3.88 7.22
CA LEU A 55 2.84 -2.55 7.82
C LEU A 55 3.14 -1.49 6.76
N LEU A 56 2.17 -0.64 6.46
CA LEU A 56 2.30 0.57 5.65
C LEU A 56 2.16 1.78 6.60
N VAL A 57 3.27 2.42 6.92
CA VAL A 57 3.30 3.51 7.91
C VAL A 57 3.80 4.79 7.24
N GLU A 58 3.05 5.88 7.40
CA GLU A 58 3.43 7.21 6.91
C GLU A 58 3.86 7.22 5.44
N SER A 59 3.26 6.35 4.63
CA SER A 59 3.67 6.09 3.26
C SER A 59 2.86 6.91 2.28
N ASP A 60 3.53 7.49 1.30
CA ASP A 60 2.88 8.18 0.18
C ASP A 60 2.69 7.17 -0.95
N LEU A 61 1.44 6.80 -1.21
CA LEU A 61 1.01 5.86 -2.24
C LEU A 61 0.10 6.55 -3.26
N LYS A 62 0.19 7.89 -3.41
CA LYS A 62 -0.71 8.68 -4.24
C LYS A 62 -0.67 8.28 -5.72
N LYS A 63 -1.85 8.03 -6.31
CA LYS A 63 -2.01 7.67 -7.74
C LYS A 63 -1.25 6.40 -8.14
N VAL A 64 -1.09 5.45 -7.22
CA VAL A 64 -0.49 4.15 -7.50
C VAL A 64 -1.54 3.23 -8.11
N ASP A 65 -1.14 2.39 -9.06
CA ASP A 65 -1.99 1.30 -9.56
C ASP A 65 -1.89 0.10 -8.62
N MET A 66 -2.94 -0.14 -7.82
CA MET A 66 -3.05 -1.23 -6.85
C MET A 66 -4.11 -2.25 -7.26
N ARG A 67 -4.56 -2.26 -8.53
CA ARG A 67 -5.59 -3.19 -9.00
C ARG A 67 -5.24 -4.63 -8.66
N ASP A 68 -6.24 -5.40 -8.24
CA ASP A 68 -6.09 -6.81 -7.93
C ASP A 68 -5.09 -7.11 -6.78
N ALA A 69 -4.59 -6.10 -6.06
CA ALA A 69 -3.63 -6.29 -4.97
C ALA A 69 -4.30 -6.89 -3.73
N ASN A 70 -3.51 -7.64 -2.95
CA ASN A 70 -3.98 -8.26 -1.72
C ASN A 70 -3.38 -7.58 -0.48
N LEU A 71 -4.18 -6.77 0.21
CA LEU A 71 -3.84 -6.10 1.47
C LEU A 71 -4.55 -6.72 2.69
N GLN A 72 -4.97 -7.99 2.60
CA GLN A 72 -5.62 -8.64 3.73
C GLN A 72 -4.71 -8.65 4.96
N GLN A 73 -5.28 -8.30 6.12
CA GLN A 73 -4.57 -8.22 7.40
C GLN A 73 -3.43 -7.19 7.43
N THR A 74 -3.43 -6.22 6.52
CA THR A 74 -2.41 -5.16 6.47
C THR A 74 -2.81 -4.01 7.38
N PHE A 75 -1.83 -3.49 8.13
CA PHE A 75 -2.00 -2.29 8.93
C PHE A 75 -1.54 -1.08 8.13
N ILE A 76 -2.47 -0.15 7.87
CA ILE A 76 -2.21 1.08 7.12
C ILE A 76 -2.39 2.26 8.07
N TRP A 77 -1.31 2.96 8.39
CA TRP A 77 -1.34 4.08 9.32
C TRP A 77 -0.71 5.33 8.70
N ARG A 78 -1.40 6.47 8.85
CA ARG A 78 -0.93 7.79 8.39
C ARG A 78 -0.49 7.83 6.92
N SER A 79 -1.06 6.97 6.09
CA SER A 79 -0.64 6.81 4.68
C SER A 79 -1.61 7.49 3.73
N ASN A 80 -1.14 7.82 2.53
CA ASN A 80 -1.89 8.56 1.53
C ASN A 80 -2.14 7.70 0.29
N LEU A 81 -3.39 7.29 0.07
CA LEU A 81 -3.82 6.52 -1.10
C LEU A 81 -4.57 7.38 -2.12
N THR A 82 -4.60 8.70 -1.98
CA THR A 82 -5.40 9.61 -2.83
C THR A 82 -5.19 9.34 -4.32
N GLY A 83 -6.28 9.14 -5.07
CA GLY A 83 -6.28 8.90 -6.50
C GLY A 83 -5.65 7.58 -6.94
N SER A 84 -5.35 6.66 -6.03
CA SER A 84 -4.87 5.32 -6.37
C SER A 84 -5.97 4.49 -7.01
N ASN A 85 -5.59 3.60 -7.93
CA ASN A 85 -6.55 2.65 -8.48
C ASN A 85 -6.60 1.41 -7.59
N VAL A 86 -7.71 1.24 -6.88
CA VAL A 86 -7.92 0.15 -5.91
C VAL A 86 -8.97 -0.87 -6.37
N ASN A 87 -9.30 -0.89 -7.66
CA ASN A 87 -10.31 -1.84 -8.16
C ASN A 87 -9.88 -3.29 -7.85
N ASN A 88 -10.79 -4.08 -7.28
CA ASN A 88 -10.57 -5.46 -6.84
C ASN A 88 -9.48 -5.64 -5.78
N VAL A 89 -9.16 -4.59 -5.01
CA VAL A 89 -8.26 -4.75 -3.87
C VAL A 89 -8.92 -5.59 -2.78
N ARG A 90 -8.17 -6.52 -2.21
CA ARG A 90 -8.65 -7.37 -1.11
C ARG A 90 -8.18 -6.80 0.22
N VAL A 91 -9.11 -6.33 1.05
CA VAL A 91 -8.81 -5.69 2.34
C VAL A 91 -9.35 -6.42 3.57
N ALA A 92 -9.84 -7.66 3.43
CA ALA A 92 -10.39 -8.38 4.58
C ALA A 92 -9.40 -8.43 5.77
N GLY A 93 -9.84 -7.93 6.92
CA GLY A 93 -9.03 -7.82 8.14
C GLY A 93 -7.93 -6.75 8.11
N ALA A 94 -7.86 -5.94 7.05
CA ALA A 94 -6.98 -4.77 7.00
C ALA A 94 -7.56 -3.65 7.86
N THR A 95 -6.67 -2.90 8.51
CA THR A 95 -7.05 -1.81 9.39
C THR A 95 -6.42 -0.51 8.92
N CYS A 96 -7.23 0.54 8.84
CA CYS A 96 -6.86 1.86 8.35
C CYS A 96 -7.04 2.90 9.45
N THR A 97 -5.96 3.64 9.77
CA THR A 97 -5.99 4.70 10.77
C THR A 97 -5.27 5.94 10.24
N ALA A 98 -5.94 7.10 10.27
CA ALA A 98 -5.38 8.35 9.75
C ALA A 98 -4.97 8.26 8.25
N VAL A 99 -5.77 7.56 7.44
CA VAL A 99 -5.47 7.30 6.01
C VAL A 99 -6.29 8.23 5.12
N SER A 100 -5.67 8.77 4.07
CA SER A 100 -6.41 9.40 2.97
C SER A 100 -6.76 8.35 1.92
N LEU A 101 -8.04 8.17 1.65
CA LEU A 101 -8.58 7.17 0.73
C LEU A 101 -8.46 7.60 -0.74
N PRO A 102 -8.62 6.68 -1.70
CA PRO A 102 -8.52 6.96 -3.13
C PRO A 102 -9.44 8.08 -3.65
N ASP A 103 -10.65 8.19 -3.12
CA ASP A 103 -11.62 9.25 -3.44
C ASP A 103 -11.28 10.62 -2.83
N GLY A 104 -10.24 10.68 -1.98
CA GLY A 104 -9.82 11.88 -1.25
C GLY A 104 -10.47 12.05 0.13
N SER A 105 -11.41 11.18 0.50
CA SER A 105 -11.94 11.12 1.86
C SER A 105 -10.85 10.71 2.85
N ARG A 106 -11.04 11.05 4.13
CA ARG A 106 -10.04 10.78 5.17
C ARG A 106 -10.66 9.97 6.29
N ILE A 107 -10.05 8.84 6.60
CA ILE A 107 -10.31 8.11 7.84
C ILE A 107 -9.52 8.83 8.92
N SER A 108 -10.15 9.81 9.59
CA SER A 108 -9.55 10.51 10.72
C SER A 108 -9.49 9.56 11.92
N GLY A 109 -8.33 9.53 12.58
CA GLY A 109 -8.04 8.63 13.68
C GLY A 109 -8.81 8.97 14.95
N ALA A 110 -10.13 8.69 14.98
CA ALA A 110 -10.69 8.21 16.22
C ALA A 110 -9.87 6.99 16.65
N VAL A 111 -9.57 6.86 17.93
CA VAL A 111 -8.52 6.03 18.55
C VAL A 111 -8.56 4.53 18.19
N PHE A 112 -9.57 4.09 17.46
CA PHE A 112 -9.74 2.73 16.97
C PHE A 112 -9.34 2.62 15.51
N ALA A 113 -8.42 1.72 15.21
CA ALA A 113 -8.14 1.35 13.82
C ALA A 113 -9.43 0.78 13.21
N GLY A 114 -9.98 1.50 12.22
CA GLY A 114 -11.21 1.11 11.55
C GLY A 114 -10.91 0.10 10.44
N PRO A 115 -11.90 -0.73 10.04
CA PRO A 115 -11.73 -1.59 8.88
C PRO A 115 -11.51 -0.73 7.63
N CYS A 116 -10.71 -1.23 6.70
CA CYS A 116 -10.45 -0.56 5.43
C CYS A 116 -11.57 -0.77 4.38
N ASP A 117 -12.83 -1.00 4.79
CA ASP A 117 -13.93 -1.43 3.90
C ASP A 117 -14.33 -0.40 2.82
N GLY A 118 -13.76 0.80 2.84
CA GLY A 118 -13.90 1.84 1.80
C GLY A 118 -12.81 1.82 0.71
N LEU A 119 -11.98 0.77 0.66
CA LEU A 119 -10.97 0.54 -0.39
C LEU A 119 -11.46 -0.41 -1.49
#